data_AF-E9I795-F1
#
_entry.id   AF-E9I795-F1
#
_cell.length_a   1.000
_cell.length_b   1.000
_cell.length_c   1.000
_cell.angle_alpha   90.00
_cell.angle_beta   90.00
_cell.angle_gamma   90.00
#
_symmetry.space_group_name_H-M   'P 1'
#
loop_
_entity.id
_entity.type
_entity.pdbx_description
1 polymer ?
#
loop_
_entity_poly.entity_id
_entity_poly.type
_entity_poly.pdbx_seq_one_letter_code
_entity_poly.pdbx_strand_id
1 'polypeptide(L)'
;MPELISVYPTMLENGDKIIDVPHLSMISHKGVAKGIIIRTLPNDNEKLERQYSETNPPYITNEAMKMIVDYGYDHLMIDTPSVDREYDEDGLYLVQNQIINVKMDAVPSRPILYQI
;
A
#
# COMPACT_ATOMS: atom_id res chain seq x y z
N MET A 1 2.94 -5.70 16.70
CA MET A 1 1.67 -6.10 16.04
C MET A 1 1.32 -5.00 15.03
N PRO A 2 0.96 -5.34 13.79
CA PRO A 2 0.56 -4.34 12.81
C PRO A 2 -0.84 -3.79 13.12
N GLU A 3 -1.10 -2.55 12.73
CA GLU A 3 -2.42 -1.92 12.81
C GLU A 3 -3.19 -2.09 11.50
N LEU A 4 -4.46 -2.48 11.58
CA LEU A 4 -5.34 -2.57 10.41
C LEU A 4 -6.28 -1.36 10.38
N ILE A 5 -6.31 -0.66 9.24
CA ILE A 5 -7.34 0.33 8.93
C ILE A 5 -8.13 -0.12 7.69
N SER A 6 -9.42 0.19 7.66
CA SER A 6 -10.28 -0.06 6.50
C SER A 6 -10.78 1.27 5.95
N VAL A 7 -10.63 1.49 4.65
CA VAL A 7 -10.87 2.78 4.00
C VAL A 7 -11.76 2.60 2.78
N TYR A 8 -12.67 3.53 2.54
CA TYR A 8 -13.39 3.66 1.27
C TYR A 8 -12.60 4.65 0.40
N PRO A 9 -11.93 4.22 -0.69
CA PRO A 9 -11.19 5.14 -1.54
C PRO A 9 -12.11 6.20 -2.16
N THR A 10 -11.61 7.43 -2.27
CA THR A 10 -12.32 8.51 -2.96
C THR A 10 -12.16 8.36 -4.47
N MET A 11 -13.26 8.43 -5.21
CA MET A 11 -13.23 8.49 -6.68
C MET A 11 -13.08 9.95 -7.14
N LEU A 12 -12.06 10.20 -7.95
CA LEU A 12 -11.80 11.50 -8.57
C LEU A 12 -12.61 11.67 -9.87
N GLU A 13 -12.71 12.90 -10.37
CA GLU A 13 -13.43 13.20 -11.63
C GLU A 13 -12.85 12.49 -12.84
N ASN A 14 -11.55 12.19 -12.82
CA ASN A 14 -10.85 11.45 -13.88
C ASN A 14 -11.06 9.91 -13.80
N GLY A 15 -11.84 9.42 -12.82
CA GLY A 15 -12.11 8.00 -12.61
C GLY A 15 -11.12 7.28 -11.68
N ASP A 16 -10.03 7.94 -11.27
CA ASP A 16 -9.05 7.36 -10.35
C ASP A 16 -9.62 7.19 -8.94
N LYS A 17 -9.11 6.19 -8.22
CA LYS A 17 -9.46 5.94 -6.82
C LYS A 17 -8.26 6.22 -5.95
N ILE A 18 -8.41 7.07 -4.94
CA ILE A 18 -7.30 7.49 -4.09
C ILE A 18 -7.54 7.22 -2.60
N ILE A 19 -6.45 6.93 -1.90
CA ILE A 19 -6.35 6.87 -0.45
C ILE A 19 -5.50 8.07 -0.03
N ASP A 20 -6.18 9.13 0.38
CA ASP A 20 -5.58 10.40 0.80
C ASP A 20 -5.58 10.58 2.34
N VAL A 21 -4.91 11.63 2.82
CA VAL A 21 -4.75 12.01 4.24
C VAL A 21 -6.02 11.86 5.09
N PRO A 22 -7.23 12.27 4.65
CA PRO A 22 -8.45 12.11 5.45
C PRO A 22 -8.76 10.65 5.84
N HIS A 23 -8.39 9.68 5.00
CA HIS A 23 -8.64 8.26 5.25
C HIS A 23 -7.81 7.69 6.39
N LEU A 24 -6.69 8.34 6.71
CA LEU A 24 -5.77 7.92 7.76
C LEU A 24 -6.14 8.49 9.14
N SER A 25 -7.28 9.19 9.25
CA SER A 25 -7.81 9.73 10.50
C SER A 25 -8.10 8.66 11.55
N MET A 26 -8.37 7.42 11.14
CA MET A 26 -8.66 6.29 12.02
C MET A 26 -7.41 5.63 12.64
N ILE A 27 -6.20 6.03 12.22
CA ILE A 27 -4.95 5.51 12.77
C ILE A 27 -4.85 5.85 14.26
N SER A 28 -4.71 4.82 15.09
CA SER A 28 -4.74 4.91 16.55
C SER A 28 -3.41 4.54 17.22
N HIS A 29 -2.52 3.79 16.56
CA HIS A 29 -1.28 3.28 17.17
C HIS A 29 0.01 3.99 16.69
N LYS A 30 -0.09 5.31 16.46
CA LYS A 30 1.02 6.17 16.03
C LYS A 30 2.22 6.03 16.97
N GLY A 31 3.41 5.74 16.43
CA GLY A 31 4.64 5.54 17.20
C GLY A 31 4.69 4.27 18.06
N VAL A 32 3.63 3.44 18.07
CA VAL A 32 3.56 2.18 18.83
C VAL A 32 3.64 0.98 17.90
N ALA A 33 2.87 0.97 16.82
CA ALA A 33 2.90 -0.08 15.81
C ALA A 33 3.94 0.24 14.73
N LYS A 34 4.72 -0.76 14.32
CA LYS A 34 5.72 -0.64 13.26
C LYS A 34 5.23 -1.04 11.87
N GLY A 35 4.03 -1.61 11.78
CA GLY A 35 3.42 -1.97 10.51
C GLY A 35 1.96 -1.52 10.44
N ILE A 36 1.52 -1.12 9.25
CA ILE A 36 0.14 -0.77 8.94
C ILE A 36 -0.37 -1.63 7.78
N ILE A 37 -1.61 -2.07 7.89
CA ILE A 37 -2.36 -2.80 6.86
C ILE A 37 -3.53 -1.91 6.45
N ILE A 38 -3.63 -1.58 5.17
CA ILE A 38 -4.73 -0.81 4.59
C ILE A 38 -5.63 -1.77 3.81
N ARG A 39 -6.89 -1.89 4.24
CA ARG A 39 -7.93 -2.64 3.53
C ARG A 39 -8.85 -1.68 2.78
N THR A 40 -8.99 -1.83 1.48
CA THR A 40 -9.92 -1.02 0.68
C THR A 40 -11.33 -1.62 0.70
N LEU A 41 -12.33 -0.75 0.82
CA LEU A 41 -13.76 -1.08 0.85
C LEU A 41 -14.47 -0.56 -0.42
N PRO A 42 -15.54 -1.23 -0.89
CA PRO A 42 -16.10 -2.49 -0.35
C PRO A 42 -15.15 -3.67 -0.56
N ASN A 43 -15.17 -4.61 0.40
CA ASN A 43 -14.37 -5.85 0.38
C ASN A 43 -15.31 -7.05 0.23
N ASP A 44 -16.04 -7.04 -0.88
CA ASP A 44 -16.95 -8.11 -1.30
C ASP A 44 -16.19 -9.30 -1.90
N ASN A 45 -16.88 -10.43 -2.06
CA ASN A 45 -16.28 -11.65 -2.62
C ASN A 45 -15.81 -11.47 -4.07
N GLU A 46 -16.42 -10.53 -4.81
CA GLU A 46 -16.03 -10.19 -6.19
C GLU A 46 -14.59 -9.66 -6.26
N LYS A 47 -14.06 -9.11 -5.16
CA LYS A 47 -12.67 -8.64 -5.08
C LYS A 47 -11.64 -9.75 -5.31
N LEU A 48 -12.00 -11.01 -5.07
CA LEU A 48 -11.12 -12.17 -5.29
C LEU A 48 -10.92 -12.49 -6.77
N GLU A 49 -11.87 -12.11 -7.62
CA GLU A 49 -11.90 -12.45 -9.05
C GLU A 49 -11.78 -11.22 -9.97
N ARG A 50 -11.66 -10.01 -9.39
CA ARG A 50 -11.61 -8.75 -10.14
C ARG A 50 -10.32 -8.66 -10.97
N GLN A 51 -10.48 -8.41 -12.28
CA GLN A 51 -9.37 -8.01 -13.13
C GLN A 51 -9.07 -6.52 -12.92
N TYR A 52 -7.87 -6.24 -12.43
CA TYR A 52 -7.43 -4.88 -12.11
C TYR A 52 -6.66 -4.19 -13.24
N SER A 53 -6.22 -4.94 -14.25
CA SER A 53 -5.51 -4.41 -15.42
C SER A 53 -6.38 -3.39 -16.16
N GLU A 54 -5.82 -2.21 -16.44
CA GLU A 54 -6.50 -1.09 -17.14
C GLU A 54 -7.71 -0.48 -16.39
N THR A 55 -7.85 -0.74 -15.08
CA THR A 55 -8.99 -0.25 -14.28
C THR A 55 -8.63 0.84 -13.26
N ASN A 56 -7.37 1.28 -13.21
CA ASN A 56 -6.83 2.23 -12.21
C ASN A 56 -7.21 1.80 -10.78
N PRO A 57 -6.57 0.74 -10.24
CA PRO A 57 -6.81 0.30 -8.87
C PRO A 57 -6.52 1.45 -7.88
N PRO A 58 -7.15 1.43 -6.69
CA PRO A 58 -6.89 2.46 -5.69
C PRO A 58 -5.40 2.58 -5.35
N TYR A 59 -4.88 3.81 -5.30
CA TYR A 59 -3.50 4.11 -4.94
C TYR A 59 -3.43 5.12 -3.78
N ILE A 60 -2.27 5.23 -3.14
CA ILE A 60 -2.04 6.12 -2.00
C ILE A 60 -1.42 7.42 -2.49
N THR A 61 -1.92 8.57 -2.03
CA THR A 61 -1.32 9.87 -2.37
C THR A 61 0.05 10.05 -1.69
N ASN A 62 0.91 10.90 -2.26
CA ASN A 62 2.21 11.20 -1.67
C ASN A 62 2.08 11.80 -0.26
N GLU A 63 1.08 12.64 -0.05
CA GLU A 63 0.76 13.27 1.23
C GLU A 63 0.34 12.22 2.28
N ALA A 64 -0.51 11.27 1.88
CA ALA A 64 -0.91 10.18 2.75
C ALA A 64 0.27 9.26 3.09
N MET A 65 1.11 8.92 2.10
CA MET A 65 2.31 8.10 2.33
C MET A 65 3.29 8.79 3.28
N LYS A 66 3.53 10.09 3.07
CA LYS A 66 4.35 10.89 3.97
C LYS A 66 3.80 10.87 5.40
N MET A 67 2.49 10.98 5.57
CA MET A 67 1.89 10.93 6.90
C MET A 67 2.04 9.56 7.57
N ILE A 68 1.98 8.46 6.82
CA ILE A 68 2.26 7.10 7.33
C ILE A 68 3.71 7.02 7.86
N VAL A 69 4.68 7.53 7.11
CA VAL A 69 6.08 7.58 7.55
C VAL A 69 6.24 8.47 8.79
N ASP A 70 5.63 9.65 8.80
CA ASP A 70 5.69 10.60 9.92
C ASP A 70 5.04 10.02 11.21
N TYR A 71 4.08 9.10 11.08
CA TYR A 71 3.49 8.37 12.20
C TYR A 71 4.36 7.21 12.72
N GLY A 72 5.50 6.93 12.08
CA GLY A 72 6.50 5.98 12.56
C GLY A 72 6.27 4.53 12.12
N TYR A 73 5.47 4.30 11.07
CA TYR A 73 5.31 2.98 10.46
C TYR A 73 6.49 2.67 9.53
N ASP A 74 7.11 1.51 9.73
CA ASP A 74 8.24 1.03 8.93
C ASP A 74 7.79 0.05 7.82
N HIS A 75 6.57 -0.48 7.95
CA HIS A 75 6.01 -1.49 7.04
C HIS A 75 4.58 -1.12 6.64
N LEU A 76 4.26 -1.27 5.35
CA LEU A 76 2.93 -1.05 4.79
C LEU A 76 2.51 -2.30 4.01
N MET A 77 1.27 -2.73 4.22
CA MET A 77 0.60 -3.75 3.41
C MET A 77 -0.73 -3.20 2.92
N ILE A 78 -1.07 -3.44 1.66
CA ILE A 78 -2.34 -3.03 1.06
C ILE A 78 -2.93 -4.21 0.28
N ASP A 79 -4.25 -4.22 0.10
CA ASP A 79 -4.98 -5.27 -0.63
C ASP A 79 -5.16 -4.98 -2.12
N THR A 80 -4.55 -3.90 -2.63
CA THR A 80 -4.46 -3.57 -4.05
C THR A 80 -3.14 -4.09 -4.63
N PRO A 81 -3.07 -4.36 -5.96
CA PRO A 81 -1.85 -4.88 -6.58
C PRO A 81 -0.67 -3.90 -6.48
N SER A 82 -0.94 -2.59 -6.43
CA SER A 82 0.03 -1.51 -6.34
C SER A 82 -0.36 -0.48 -5.27
N VAL A 83 0.64 0.21 -4.72
CA VAL A 83 0.46 1.43 -3.90
C VAL A 83 0.55 2.72 -4.75
N ASP A 84 1.15 2.60 -5.94
CA ASP A 84 1.33 3.66 -6.93
C ASP A 84 0.22 3.63 -7.99
N ARG A 85 0.00 4.80 -8.59
CA ARG A 85 -0.82 4.93 -9.80
C ARG A 85 -0.18 4.13 -10.95
N GLU A 86 -1.00 3.39 -11.69
CA GLU A 86 -0.54 2.49 -12.77
C GLU A 86 0.15 3.24 -13.93
N TYR A 87 -0.34 4.45 -14.22
CA TYR A 87 0.27 5.39 -15.15
C TYR A 87 0.67 6.66 -14.39
N ASP A 88 1.91 6.70 -13.95
CA ASP A 88 2.50 7.91 -13.38
C ASP A 88 3.32 8.63 -14.46
N GLU A 89 2.85 9.80 -14.89
CA GLU A 89 3.50 10.59 -15.94
C GLU A 89 4.84 11.19 -15.46
N ASP A 90 5.01 11.31 -14.14
CA ASP A 90 6.17 11.94 -13.49
C ASP A 90 7.26 10.96 -13.05
N GLY A 91 7.05 9.65 -13.23
CA GLY A 91 8.05 8.61 -12.97
C GLY A 91 8.47 8.45 -11.50
N LEU A 92 7.67 8.94 -10.55
CA LEU A 92 7.96 8.83 -9.12
C LEU A 92 7.27 7.58 -8.55
N TYR A 93 7.94 6.43 -8.71
CA TYR A 93 7.47 5.18 -8.13
C TYR A 93 7.74 5.13 -6.62
N LEU A 94 6.70 5.01 -5.79
CA LEU A 94 6.84 4.60 -4.39
C LEU A 94 7.21 3.12 -4.40
N VAL A 95 8.51 2.83 -4.38
CA VAL A 95 9.07 1.47 -4.43
C VAL A 95 8.26 0.48 -3.60
N GLN A 96 7.46 -0.33 -4.29
CA GLN A 96 6.73 -1.44 -3.71
C GLN A 96 7.68 -2.64 -3.58
N ASN A 97 8.58 -2.58 -2.59
CA ASN A 97 9.27 -3.80 -2.18
C ASN A 97 8.27 -4.68 -1.43
N GLN A 98 7.59 -5.57 -2.15
CA GLN A 98 6.92 -6.75 -1.57
C GLN A 98 7.98 -7.70 -0.97
N ILE A 99 8.71 -7.26 0.04
CA ILE A 99 9.39 -8.18 0.96
C ILE A 99 8.71 -7.98 2.28
N ILE A 100 7.57 -8.66 2.42
CA ILE A 100 7.01 -8.93 3.72
C ILE A 100 8.10 -9.73 4.45
N ASN A 101 8.76 -9.14 5.46
CA ASN A 101 9.55 -9.88 6.44
C ASN A 101 8.59 -10.70 7.32
N VAL A 102 7.79 -11.59 6.72
CA VAL A 102 7.25 -12.72 7.45
C VAL A 102 8.43 -13.66 7.62
N LYS A 103 8.80 -13.99 8.86
CA LYS A 103 9.56 -15.21 9.12
C LYS A 103 8.68 -16.38 8.69
N MET A 104 8.68 -16.68 7.39
CA MET A 104 8.15 -17.91 6.85
C MET A 104 9.37 -18.80 6.60
N ASP A 105 9.32 -20.01 7.12
CA ASP A 105 10.46 -20.93 7.29
C ASP A 105 10.92 -21.57 5.96
N ALA A 106 10.83 -20.84 4.84
CA ALA A 106 11.12 -21.34 3.50
C ALA A 106 11.90 -20.32 2.66
N VAL A 107 13.21 -20.54 2.67
CA VAL A 107 14.28 -20.27 1.69
C VAL A 107 14.58 -18.81 1.29
N PRO A 108 15.69 -18.23 1.81
CA PRO A 108 16.29 -17.03 1.24
C PRO A 108 17.27 -17.41 0.12
N SER A 109 16.95 -17.12 -1.14
CA SER A 109 17.98 -17.03 -2.17
C SER A 109 18.67 -15.65 -2.07
N ARG A 110 19.86 -15.61 -1.48
CA ARG A 110 20.76 -14.44 -1.52
C ARG A 110 21.76 -14.61 -2.65
N PRO A 111 21.55 -14.07 -3.87
CA PRO A 111 22.63 -13.96 -4.82
C PRO A 111 23.58 -12.82 -4.39
N ILE A 112 24.86 -13.16 -4.27
CA ILE A 112 25.96 -12.20 -4.08
C ILE A 112 26.52 -11.90 -5.47
N LEU A 113 26.58 -10.63 -5.87
CA LEU A 113 27.24 -10.19 -7.10
C LEU A 113 28.63 -9.65 -6.76
N TYR A 114 29.66 -10.19 -7.42
CA TYR A 114 31.02 -9.63 -7.42
C TYR A 114 31.12 -8.55 -8.49
N GLN A 115 31.81 -7.44 -8.18
CA GLN A 115 32.20 -6.45 -9.18
C GLN A 115 33.39 -6.98 -10.01
N ILE A 116 33.31 -6.80 -11.34
CA ILE A 116 34.46 -6.79 -12.24
C ILE A 116 34.92 -5.33 -12.37
#